data_AF-A0A7K2VRG7-F1
#
_entry.id   AF-A0A7K2VRG7-F1
#
_cell.length_a   1.000
_cell.length_b   1.000
_cell.length_c   1.000
_cell.angle_alpha   90.00
_cell.angle_beta   90.00
_cell.angle_gamma   90.00
#
_symmetry.space_group_name_H-M   'P 1'
#
loop_
_entity.id
_entity.type
_entity.pdbx_description
1 polymer ?
#
loop_
_entity_poly.entity_id
_entity_poly.type
_entity_poly.pdbx_seq_one_letter_code
_entity_poly.pdbx_strand_id
1 'polypeptide(L)'
;MSAAVAAGTLALAPTASAKAPNIAMGYDNNPHAVWCVQHLINDWAAKWHVDGYHSRPMAEDGIFGNWTDYWVRRAQDAWMGGDADGIVGPATGNHLIEGTQLTGDTYYGGAGHYCYYLIPTG
;
A
#
# COMPACT_ATOMS: atom_id res chain seq x y z
N MET A 1 50.85 14.75 -9.71
CA MET A 1 49.80 15.26 -8.79
C MET A 1 48.60 14.34 -8.96
N SER A 2 48.27 13.58 -7.92
CA SER A 2 47.09 12.72 -7.86
C SER A 2 45.82 13.55 -7.74
N ALA A 3 44.72 13.09 -8.33
CA ALA A 3 43.37 13.22 -7.76
C ALA A 3 42.41 12.28 -8.51
N ALA A 4 42.20 11.09 -7.95
CA ALA A 4 41.04 10.28 -8.27
C ALA A 4 39.85 10.86 -7.49
N VAL A 5 38.76 11.22 -8.17
CA VAL A 5 37.50 11.57 -7.52
C VAL A 5 36.54 10.42 -7.80
N ALA A 6 36.33 9.59 -6.78
CA ALA A 6 35.32 8.55 -6.77
C ALA A 6 33.95 9.21 -6.71
N ALA A 7 33.16 9.08 -7.78
CA ALA A 7 31.74 9.38 -7.76
C ALA A 7 31.04 8.29 -6.95
N GLY A 8 30.87 8.53 -5.65
CA GLY A 8 30.10 7.67 -4.77
C GLY A 8 28.64 7.65 -5.19
N THR A 9 28.13 6.46 -5.48
CA THR A 9 26.70 6.21 -5.59
C THR A 9 26.04 6.49 -4.25
N LEU A 10 25.08 7.41 -4.19
CA LEU A 10 24.17 7.51 -3.05
C LEU A 10 23.30 6.25 -3.04
N ALA A 11 23.69 5.26 -2.25
CA ALA A 11 22.81 4.19 -1.85
C ALA A 11 21.74 4.77 -0.91
N LEU A 12 20.48 4.70 -1.32
CA LEU A 12 19.32 4.93 -0.46
C LEU A 12 19.44 3.95 0.73
N ALA A 13 19.64 4.47 1.94
CA ALA A 13 19.52 3.64 3.13
C ALA A 13 18.04 3.27 3.30
N PRO A 14 17.65 1.98 3.34
CA PRO A 14 16.30 1.63 3.73
C PRO A 14 16.12 2.04 5.19
N THR A 15 15.26 3.02 5.44
CA THR A 15 14.80 3.37 6.79
C THR A 15 14.06 2.16 7.36
N ALA A 16 14.35 1.80 8.61
CA ALA A 16 13.78 0.63 9.27
C ALA A 16 12.27 0.47 9.00
N SER A 17 11.91 -0.71 8.51
CA SER A 17 10.54 -1.16 8.27
C SER A 17 9.82 -1.38 9.59
N ALA A 18 9.23 -0.34 10.17
CA ALA A 18 8.29 -0.47 11.27
C ALA A 18 6.91 -0.82 10.71
N LYS A 19 6.74 -2.07 10.25
CA LYS A 19 5.45 -2.59 9.80
C LYS A 19 4.45 -2.35 10.94
N ALA A 20 3.46 -1.48 10.71
CA ALA A 20 2.48 -1.14 11.73
C ALA A 20 1.66 -2.39 12.09
N PRO A 21 1.11 -2.49 13.31
CA PRO A 21 0.21 -3.60 13.63
C PRO A 21 -1.09 -3.52 12.82
N ASN A 22 -1.64 -2.31 12.67
CA ASN A 22 -2.85 -2.00 11.91
C ASN A 22 -2.74 -0.60 11.29
N ILE A 23 -3.42 -0.36 10.16
CA ILE A 23 -3.59 0.97 9.55
C ILE A 23 -5.09 1.23 9.39
N ALA A 24 -5.60 2.32 9.95
CA ALA A 24 -7.04 2.64 9.90
C ALA A 24 -7.34 4.13 10.13
N MET A 25 -8.59 4.53 9.91
CA MET A 25 -9.03 5.90 10.19
C MET A 25 -8.90 6.23 11.69
N GLY A 26 -8.34 7.40 12.01
CA GLY A 26 -8.14 7.87 13.39
C GLY A 26 -6.94 7.25 14.11
N TYR A 27 -6.16 6.40 13.45
CA TYR A 27 -4.90 5.87 13.99
C TYR A 27 -3.74 6.83 13.67
N ASP A 28 -2.68 6.77 14.50
CA ASP A 28 -1.41 7.44 14.20
C ASP A 28 -0.65 6.63 13.14
N ASN A 29 -1.06 6.81 11.88
CA ASN A 29 -0.53 6.04 10.76
C ASN A 29 0.77 6.65 10.23
N ASN A 30 1.71 5.78 9.82
CA ASN A 30 2.82 6.20 8.97
C ASN A 30 2.26 6.66 7.60
N PRO A 31 2.53 7.89 7.12
CA PRO A 31 2.00 8.38 5.85
C PRO A 31 2.37 7.53 4.64
N HIS A 32 3.56 6.93 4.63
CA HIS A 32 3.99 6.02 3.56
C HIS A 32 3.22 4.69 3.57
N ALA A 33 2.82 4.22 4.75
CA ALA A 33 2.01 3.01 4.87
C ALA A 33 0.58 3.27 4.36
N VAL A 34 0.00 4.43 4.67
CA VAL A 34 -1.29 4.86 4.11
C VAL A 34 -1.19 5.02 2.59
N TRP A 35 -0.14 5.68 2.11
CA TRP A 35 0.09 5.83 0.68
C TRP A 35 0.15 4.47 -0.02
N CYS A 36 0.83 3.48 0.56
CA CYS A 36 0.84 2.12 0.04
C CYS A 36 -0.55 1.48 -0.01
N VAL A 37 -1.39 1.64 1.02
CA VAL A 37 -2.78 1.17 0.98
C VAL A 37 -3.56 1.84 -0.15
N GLN A 38 -3.48 3.17 -0.26
CA GLN A 38 -4.13 3.95 -1.31
C GLN A 38 -3.66 3.48 -2.70
N HIS A 39 -2.34 3.30 -2.86
CA HIS A 39 -1.73 2.92 -4.13
C HIS A 39 -2.22 1.54 -4.60
N LEU A 40 -2.12 0.53 -3.74
CA LEU A 40 -2.46 -0.84 -4.10
C LEU A 40 -3.97 -1.03 -4.34
N ILE A 41 -4.82 -0.39 -3.55
CA ILE A 41 -6.27 -0.41 -3.78
C ILE A 41 -6.63 0.35 -5.06
N ASN A 42 -5.96 1.47 -5.36
CA ASN A 42 -6.16 2.20 -6.61
C ASN A 42 -5.85 1.32 -7.83
N ASP A 43 -4.74 0.58 -7.81
CA ASP A 43 -4.38 -0.34 -8.88
C ASP A 43 -5.41 -1.46 -9.02
N TRP A 44 -5.85 -2.04 -7.91
CA TRP A 44 -6.90 -3.06 -7.92
C TRP A 44 -8.21 -2.53 -8.48
N ALA A 45 -8.69 -1.39 -8.00
CA ALA A 45 -9.96 -0.80 -8.42
C ALA A 45 -9.95 -0.46 -9.91
N ALA A 46 -8.87 0.17 -10.39
CA ALA A 46 -8.73 0.53 -11.80
C ALA A 46 -8.61 -0.71 -12.71
N LYS A 47 -7.85 -1.72 -12.29
CA LYS A 47 -7.64 -2.96 -13.05
C LYS A 47 -8.93 -3.76 -13.24
N TRP A 48 -9.76 -3.82 -12.21
CA TRP A 48 -10.98 -4.65 -12.19
C TRP A 48 -12.26 -3.84 -12.42
N HIS A 49 -12.15 -2.54 -12.69
CA HIS A 49 -13.27 -1.63 -12.89
C HIS A 49 -14.29 -1.69 -11.75
N VAL A 50 -13.79 -1.76 -10.51
CA VAL A 50 -14.62 -1.86 -9.31
C VAL A 50 -15.53 -0.64 -9.24
N ASP A 51 -16.82 -0.87 -9.02
CA ASP A 51 -17.86 0.17 -9.01
C ASP A 51 -17.89 1.05 -10.28
N GLY A 52 -17.38 0.55 -11.41
CA GLY A 52 -17.32 1.26 -12.69
C GLY A 52 -16.13 2.20 -12.87
N TYR A 53 -15.15 2.20 -11.95
CA TYR A 53 -13.98 3.06 -12.05
C TYR A 53 -12.95 2.52 -13.04
N HIS A 54 -12.78 3.20 -14.18
CA HIS A 54 -11.73 2.89 -15.16
C HIS A 54 -10.38 3.54 -14.84
N SER A 55 -10.29 4.27 -13.74
CA SER A 55 -9.10 4.97 -13.26
C SER A 55 -8.95 4.82 -11.75
N ARG A 56 -7.83 5.32 -11.20
CA ARG A 56 -7.53 5.31 -9.77
C ARG A 56 -8.55 6.17 -9.01
N PRO A 57 -9.39 5.60 -8.13
CA PRO A 57 -10.49 6.31 -7.49
C PRO A 57 -10.08 7.21 -6.32
N MET A 58 -8.90 7.03 -5.74
CA MET A 58 -8.42 7.77 -4.56
C MET A 58 -7.21 8.64 -4.87
N ALA A 59 -7.07 9.74 -4.12
CA ALA A 59 -5.79 10.44 -4.01
C ALA A 59 -4.79 9.58 -3.22
N GLU A 60 -3.52 9.73 -3.57
CA GLU A 60 -2.39 9.10 -2.89
C GLU A 60 -1.62 10.15 -2.07
N ASP A 61 -2.29 10.64 -1.03
CA ASP A 61 -1.81 11.74 -0.19
C ASP A 61 -1.18 11.25 1.13
N GLY A 62 -1.23 9.95 1.41
CA GLY A 62 -0.75 9.38 2.67
C GLY A 62 -1.62 9.73 3.88
N ILE A 63 -2.85 10.22 3.66
CA ILE A 63 -3.80 10.58 4.71
C ILE A 63 -4.97 9.57 4.71
N PHE A 64 -5.15 8.87 5.83
CA PHE A 64 -6.22 7.88 5.96
C PHE A 64 -7.55 8.58 6.30
N GLY A 65 -8.15 9.22 5.30
CA GLY A 65 -9.44 9.88 5.40
C GLY A 65 -10.63 8.96 5.11
N ASN A 66 -11.85 9.53 5.14
CA ASN A 66 -13.10 8.80 4.85
C ASN A 66 -13.08 8.06 3.51
N TRP A 67 -12.42 8.62 2.49
CA TRP A 67 -12.37 7.99 1.17
C TRP A 67 -11.45 6.77 1.16
N THR A 68 -10.32 6.82 1.87
CA THR A 68 -9.46 5.64 2.08
C THR A 68 -10.17 4.57 2.89
N ASP A 69 -10.88 4.94 3.97
CA ASP A 69 -11.70 3.99 4.76
C ASP A 69 -12.76 3.30 3.90
N TYR A 70 -13.51 4.07 3.10
CA TYR A 70 -14.52 3.53 2.18
C TYR A 70 -13.93 2.46 1.24
N TRP A 71 -12.79 2.76 0.61
CA TRP A 71 -12.17 1.85 -0.34
C TRP A 71 -11.48 0.65 0.31
N VAL A 72 -10.96 0.80 1.54
CA VAL A 72 -10.50 -0.35 2.35
C VAL A 72 -11.67 -1.29 2.62
N ARG A 73 -12.80 -0.78 3.09
CA ARG A 73 -14.01 -1.59 3.32
C ARG A 73 -14.49 -2.25 2.04
N ARG A 74 -14.51 -1.50 0.94
CA ARG A 74 -14.93 -2.03 -0.38
C ARG A 74 -14.04 -3.17 -0.85
N ALA A 75 -12.73 -3.05 -0.63
CA ALA A 75 -11.77 -4.09 -0.94
C ALA A 75 -11.93 -5.32 -0.02
N GLN A 76 -12.11 -5.11 1.27
CA GLN A 76 -12.40 -6.18 2.24
C GLN A 76 -13.70 -6.93 1.88
N ASP A 77 -14.77 -6.23 1.52
CA ASP A 77 -16.00 -6.87 1.04
C ASP A 77 -15.75 -7.76 -0.18
N ALA A 78 -14.92 -7.29 -1.11
CA ALA A 78 -14.61 -8.01 -2.33
C ALA A 78 -13.70 -9.24 -2.12
N TRP A 79 -12.78 -9.19 -1.14
CA TRP A 79 -11.79 -10.25 -0.92
C TRP A 79 -12.14 -11.20 0.21
N MET A 80 -12.86 -10.71 1.23
CA MET A 80 -13.04 -11.38 2.52
C MET A 80 -14.51 -11.75 2.78
N GLY A 81 -15.43 -11.44 1.87
CA GLY A 81 -16.81 -11.95 1.92
C GLY A 81 -17.75 -11.22 2.88
N GLY A 82 -17.51 -9.94 3.16
CA GLY A 82 -18.44 -9.07 3.90
C GLY A 82 -17.98 -8.63 5.30
N ASP A 83 -16.80 -9.08 5.75
CA ASP A 83 -16.20 -8.65 7.02
C ASP A 83 -15.37 -7.35 6.84
N ALA A 84 -16.03 -6.28 6.42
CA ALA A 84 -15.40 -4.99 6.17
C ALA A 84 -15.36 -4.11 7.44
N ASP A 85 -14.27 -4.21 8.21
CA ASP A 85 -14.03 -3.42 9.42
C ASP A 85 -13.35 -2.07 9.16
N GLY A 86 -12.79 -1.85 7.96
CA GLY A 86 -12.05 -0.64 7.59
C GLY A 86 -10.64 -0.58 8.16
N ILE A 87 -10.16 -1.66 8.78
CA ILE A 87 -8.84 -1.77 9.38
C ILE A 87 -7.96 -2.62 8.48
N VAL A 88 -6.88 -2.04 7.96
CA VAL A 88 -5.85 -2.81 7.28
C VAL A 88 -4.99 -3.50 8.34
N GLY A 89 -5.41 -4.69 8.74
CA GLY A 89 -4.61 -5.62 9.55
C GLY A 89 -3.90 -6.67 8.68
N PRO A 90 -3.22 -7.67 9.27
CA PRO A 90 -2.43 -8.67 8.54
C PRO A 90 -3.20 -9.40 7.43
N ALA A 91 -4.47 -9.74 7.65
CA ALA A 91 -5.29 -10.42 6.64
C ALA A 91 -5.56 -9.52 5.42
N THR A 92 -6.01 -8.29 5.64
CA THR A 92 -6.24 -7.31 4.56
C THR A 92 -4.92 -6.96 3.86
N GLY A 93 -3.83 -6.84 4.59
CA GLY A 93 -2.54 -6.55 3.99
C GLY A 93 -1.94 -7.72 3.19
N ASN A 94 -2.18 -8.97 3.59
CA ASN A 94 -1.83 -10.13 2.75
C ASN A 94 -2.56 -10.07 1.40
N HIS A 95 -3.87 -9.79 1.40
CA HIS A 95 -4.62 -9.61 0.16
C HIS A 95 -4.11 -8.44 -0.69
N LEU A 96 -3.74 -7.31 -0.06
CA LEU A 96 -3.14 -6.18 -0.77
C LEU A 96 -1.86 -6.58 -1.48
N ILE A 97 -0.94 -7.25 -0.77
CA ILE A 97 0.37 -7.66 -1.30
C ILE A 97 0.25 -8.78 -2.35
N GLU A 98 -0.61 -9.77 -2.15
CA GLU A 98 -0.85 -10.83 -3.13
C GLU A 98 -1.57 -10.29 -4.37
N GLY A 99 -2.53 -9.38 -4.18
CA GLY A 99 -3.28 -8.73 -5.24
C GLY A 99 -2.41 -7.98 -6.25
N THR A 100 -1.22 -7.52 -5.84
CA THR A 100 -0.32 -6.79 -6.75
C THR A 100 0.23 -7.66 -7.88
N GLN A 101 0.29 -8.98 -7.67
CA GLN A 101 0.62 -9.93 -8.75
C GLN A 101 -0.44 -9.93 -9.85
N LEU A 102 -1.70 -9.67 -9.49
CA LEU A 102 -2.83 -9.62 -10.43
C LEU A 102 -2.97 -8.23 -11.08
N THR A 103 -2.65 -7.16 -10.36
CA THR A 103 -2.70 -5.79 -10.89
C THR A 103 -1.47 -5.43 -11.71
N GLY A 104 -0.33 -6.08 -11.46
CA GLY A 104 0.94 -5.85 -12.15
C GLY A 104 1.85 -4.83 -11.48
N ASP A 105 1.50 -4.33 -10.28
CA ASP A 105 2.39 -3.48 -9.49
C ASP A 105 3.46 -4.33 -8.79
N THR A 106 4.56 -4.54 -9.49
CA THR A 106 5.78 -5.19 -8.98
C THR A 106 6.86 -4.17 -8.61
N TYR A 107 6.55 -2.88 -8.62
CA TYR A 107 7.52 -1.85 -8.26
C TYR A 107 7.37 -1.46 -6.79
N TYR A 108 6.16 -1.13 -6.36
CA TYR A 108 5.85 -0.80 -4.97
C TYR A 108 5.19 -1.99 -4.25
N GLY A 109 4.31 -2.69 -4.96
CA GLY A 109 3.59 -3.87 -4.50
C GLY A 109 4.40 -5.17 -4.50
N GLY A 110 3.87 -6.20 -3.82
CA GLY A 110 4.40 -7.55 -3.84
C GLY A 110 5.41 -7.84 -2.74
N ALA A 111 5.63 -9.13 -2.46
CA ALA A 111 6.52 -9.56 -1.39
C ALA A 111 7.97 -9.09 -1.63
N GLY A 112 8.59 -8.47 -0.61
CA GLY A 112 9.96 -7.95 -0.69
C GLY A 112 10.09 -6.57 -1.36
N HIS A 113 8.99 -5.96 -1.79
CA HIS A 113 8.99 -4.60 -2.34
C HIS A 113 8.65 -3.54 -1.29
N TYR A 114 8.69 -2.26 -1.69
CA TYR A 114 8.56 -1.11 -0.78
C TYR A 114 7.34 -1.21 0.15
N CYS A 115 6.15 -1.50 -0.38
CA CYS A 115 4.93 -1.55 0.40
C CYS A 115 4.81 -2.80 1.30
N TYR A 116 5.50 -3.89 0.96
CA TYR A 116 5.54 -5.08 1.81
C TYR A 116 6.13 -4.79 3.19
N TYR A 117 7.07 -3.85 3.29
CA TYR A 117 7.69 -3.46 4.56
C TYR A 117 6.81 -2.53 5.41
N LEU A 118 5.79 -1.89 4.81
CA LEU A 118 4.96 -0.89 5.49
C LEU A 118 3.56 -1.41 5.82
N ILE A 119 2.98 -2.24 4.94
CA ILE A 119 1.65 -2.81 5.11
C ILE A 119 1.70 -3.96 6.12
N PRO A 120 0.77 -4.07 7.08
CA PRO A 120 0.70 -5.23 7.99
C PRO A 120 0.49 -6.52 7.20
N THR A 121 1.39 -7.49 7.33
CA THR A 121 1.27 -8.83 6.75
C THR A 121 1.83 -9.83 7.76
N GLY A 122 1.40 -11.09 7.70
CA GLY A 122 1.81 -12.12 8.66
C GLY A 122 1.25 -13.47 8.31
#